data_AF-A0A016AI99-F1
#
_entry.id   AF-A0A016AI99-F1
#
_cell.length_a   1.000
_cell.length_b   1.000
_cell.length_c   1.000
_cell.angle_alpha   90.00
_cell.angle_beta   90.00
_cell.angle_gamma   90.00
#
_symmetry.space_group_name_H-M   'P 1'
#
loop_
_entity.id
_entity.type
_entity.pdbx_description
1 polymer ?
#
loop_
_entity_poly.entity_id
_entity_poly.type
_entity_poly.pdbx_seq_one_letter_code
_entity_poly.pdbx_strand_id
1 'polypeptide(L)'
;MKQYKTVNNLVGWITFLIAATVYCMTIEPTASFWDCPEFITTAYKLEVGHPPGAPFFMLTANLFTQFVSDPALVAKMVNYMSALMSGACILFLFWSITHLVRKLVITDETNITRGQLITVMGSGLVGALAYTFSDTFWFSAVEGEVYAYSSMFTAIVFWLILKWEDVADQPHSDRWIILIAYLTGLSIGVHLLNLLCLPAIVLVYYYKKVPGANAKGSLLALAGSMVLVAAVLYGIVPGVVKVGGWFELLFVNSLGMPFNTGVIVYVALLAAAIIWGIYESYNEKSRTRMNLSFLLTIAMLGIPFYGHGASAVIIGILVLGVLAAYLF
;
A
#
# COMPACT_ATOMS: atom_id res chain seq x y z
N MET A 1 -9.77 18.76 -22.77
CA MET A 1 -9.76 17.64 -21.79
C MET A 1 -9.96 16.21 -22.33
N LYS A 2 -11.03 15.88 -23.08
CA LYS A 2 -11.30 14.47 -23.48
C LYS A 2 -10.17 13.85 -24.30
N GLN A 3 -9.63 14.59 -25.28
CA GLN A 3 -8.49 14.15 -26.10
C GLN A 3 -7.21 13.91 -25.30
N TYR A 4 -6.85 14.82 -24.37
CA TYR A 4 -5.70 14.64 -23.48
C TYR A 4 -5.81 13.34 -22.68
N LYS A 5 -6.97 13.09 -22.05
CA LYS A 5 -7.19 11.88 -21.25
C LYS A 5 -7.00 10.61 -22.07
N THR A 6 -7.55 10.57 -23.30
CA THR A 6 -7.38 9.43 -24.21
C THR A 6 -5.92 9.22 -24.56
N VAL A 7 -5.20 10.27 -24.97
CA VAL A 7 -3.78 10.17 -25.35
C VAL A 7 -2.92 9.76 -24.16
N ASN A 8 -3.10 10.40 -23.00
CA ASN A 8 -2.36 10.07 -21.77
C ASN A 8 -2.58 8.62 -21.34
N ASN A 9 -3.81 8.12 -21.42
CA ASN A 9 -4.09 6.73 -21.06
C ASN A 9 -3.44 5.76 -22.06
N LEU A 10 -3.55 6.04 -23.36
CA LEU A 10 -2.96 5.22 -24.41
C LEU A 10 -1.42 5.16 -24.29
N VAL A 11 -0.76 6.32 -24.17
CA VAL A 11 0.71 6.38 -24.05
C VAL A 11 1.18 5.71 -22.76
N GLY A 12 0.43 5.83 -21.67
CA GLY A 12 0.71 5.08 -20.44
C GLY A 12 0.73 3.58 -20.69
N TRP A 13 -0.33 3.03 -21.29
CA TRP A 13 -0.39 1.60 -21.63
C TRP A 13 0.68 1.16 -22.63
N ILE A 14 1.06 2.01 -23.58
CA ILE A 14 2.20 1.74 -24.47
C ILE A 14 3.50 1.67 -23.64
N THR A 15 3.70 2.58 -22.70
CA THR A 15 4.87 2.59 -21.81
C THR A 15 4.93 1.33 -20.95
N PHE A 16 3.78 0.91 -20.39
CA PHE A 16 3.63 -0.38 -19.70
C PHE A 16 4.07 -1.54 -20.60
N LEU A 17 3.55 -1.61 -21.83
CA LEU A 17 3.85 -2.72 -22.75
C LEU A 17 5.33 -2.77 -23.11
N ILE A 18 5.98 -1.60 -23.30
CA ILE A 18 7.42 -1.54 -23.54
C ILE A 18 8.18 -2.12 -22.34
N ALA A 19 7.93 -1.60 -21.13
CA ALA A 19 8.62 -2.05 -19.92
C ALA A 19 8.37 -3.53 -19.63
N ALA A 20 7.10 -3.96 -19.64
CA ALA A 20 6.73 -5.34 -19.43
C ALA A 20 7.37 -6.28 -20.46
N THR A 21 7.43 -5.89 -21.74
CA THR A 21 8.09 -6.70 -22.78
C THR A 21 9.58 -6.82 -22.51
N VAL A 22 10.26 -5.70 -22.23
CA VAL A 22 11.70 -5.68 -21.93
C VAL A 22 12.02 -6.58 -20.74
N TYR A 23 11.31 -6.42 -19.63
CA TYR A 23 11.52 -7.24 -18.43
C TYR A 23 11.17 -8.71 -18.67
N CYS A 24 10.04 -9.01 -19.31
CA CYS A 24 9.67 -10.39 -19.66
C CYS A 24 10.68 -11.08 -20.60
N MET A 25 11.35 -10.33 -21.47
CA MET A 25 12.41 -10.86 -22.34
C MET A 25 13.74 -11.07 -21.61
N THR A 26 13.93 -10.44 -20.44
CA THR A 26 15.19 -10.43 -19.69
C THR A 26 15.05 -10.98 -18.27
N ILE A 27 13.94 -11.65 -17.97
CA ILE A 27 13.77 -12.34 -16.68
C ILE A 27 14.89 -13.34 -16.44
N GLU A 28 15.24 -13.49 -15.17
CA GLU A 28 16.09 -14.59 -14.74
C GLU A 28 15.42 -15.93 -15.10
N PRO A 29 16.13 -16.88 -15.73
CA PRO A 29 15.54 -18.15 -16.16
C PRO A 29 15.23 -19.06 -14.97
N THR A 30 15.91 -18.86 -13.84
CA THR A 30 15.81 -19.65 -12.61
C THR A 30 15.71 -18.73 -11.39
N ALA A 31 15.85 -19.29 -10.18
CA ALA A 31 16.01 -18.46 -9.00
C ALA A 31 17.37 -17.74 -9.04
N SER A 32 17.36 -16.41 -8.85
CA SER A 32 18.57 -15.60 -8.76
C SER A 32 19.22 -15.70 -7.37
N PHE A 33 20.28 -14.92 -7.14
CA PHE A 33 20.99 -14.90 -5.85
C PHE A 33 20.14 -14.27 -4.73
N TRP A 34 20.57 -14.43 -3.48
CA TRP A 34 19.97 -13.82 -2.28
C TRP A 34 18.61 -14.41 -1.87
N ASP A 35 17.57 -13.59 -1.72
CA ASP A 35 16.27 -13.96 -1.15
C ASP A 35 15.30 -14.57 -2.18
N CYS A 36 15.59 -14.43 -3.48
CA CYS A 36 14.74 -14.92 -4.56
C CYS A 36 14.43 -16.44 -4.48
N PRO A 37 15.41 -17.34 -4.22
CA PRO A 37 15.11 -18.77 -4.08
C PRO A 37 14.18 -19.05 -2.90
N GLU A 38 14.33 -18.33 -1.79
CA GLU A 38 13.45 -18.46 -0.62
C GLU A 38 12.04 -18.00 -0.98
N PHE A 39 11.87 -16.81 -1.56
CA PHE A 39 10.55 -16.30 -1.94
C PHE A 39 9.85 -17.17 -2.98
N ILE A 40 10.58 -17.67 -3.98
CA ILE A 40 10.02 -18.58 -5.00
C ILE A 40 9.56 -19.89 -4.37
N THR A 41 10.39 -20.51 -3.53
CA THR A 41 10.09 -21.82 -2.93
C THR A 41 8.97 -21.73 -1.90
N THR A 42 9.01 -20.72 -1.03
CA THR A 42 7.98 -20.47 -0.03
C THR A 42 6.65 -20.07 -0.67
N ALA A 43 6.65 -19.26 -1.74
CA ALA A 43 5.42 -18.97 -2.49
C ALA A 43 4.83 -20.22 -3.14
N TYR A 44 5.66 -21.07 -3.75
CA TYR A 44 5.19 -22.29 -4.41
C TYR A 44 4.50 -23.26 -3.43
N LYS A 45 5.04 -23.40 -2.22
CA LYS A 45 4.49 -24.28 -1.18
C LYS A 45 3.53 -23.60 -0.20
N LEU A 46 3.35 -22.28 -0.31
CA LEU A 46 2.65 -21.44 0.68
C LEU A 46 3.23 -21.63 2.10
N GLU A 47 4.56 -21.67 2.17
CA GLU A 47 5.32 -21.74 3.41
C GLU A 47 5.64 -20.34 3.95
N VAL A 48 6.24 -20.30 5.14
CA VAL A 48 6.59 -19.06 5.82
C VAL A 48 8.02 -18.68 5.47
N GLY A 49 8.19 -17.58 4.72
CA GLY A 49 9.50 -16.96 4.51
C GLY A 49 10.01 -16.20 5.73
N HIS A 50 11.23 -15.68 5.63
CA HIS A 50 11.88 -14.95 6.70
C HIS A 50 11.04 -13.76 7.21
N PRO A 51 11.09 -13.44 8.53
CA PRO A 51 10.37 -12.31 9.09
C PRO A 51 10.74 -10.97 8.44
N PRO A 52 9.78 -10.05 8.20
CA PRO A 52 8.38 -10.06 8.68
C PRO A 52 7.42 -10.92 7.86
N GLY A 53 7.91 -11.60 6.81
CA GLY A 53 7.11 -12.33 5.83
C GLY A 53 6.47 -11.39 4.78
N ALA A 54 5.95 -11.99 3.70
CA ALA A 54 5.29 -11.27 2.62
C ALA A 54 4.04 -12.03 2.12
N PRO A 55 3.00 -12.21 2.98
CA PRO A 55 1.88 -13.11 2.71
C PRO A 55 1.09 -12.77 1.43
N PHE A 56 0.89 -11.49 1.13
CA PHE A 56 0.20 -11.09 -0.10
C PHE A 56 1.05 -11.37 -1.33
N PHE A 57 2.37 -11.11 -1.26
CA PHE A 57 3.29 -11.53 -2.32
C PHE A 57 3.22 -13.05 -2.52
N MET A 58 3.30 -13.86 -1.45
CA MET A 58 3.25 -15.32 -1.53
C MET A 58 1.98 -15.81 -2.23
N LEU A 59 0.80 -15.27 -1.87
CA LEU A 59 -0.46 -15.65 -2.49
C LEU A 59 -0.49 -15.32 -3.99
N THR A 60 0.02 -14.15 -4.36
CA THR A 60 0.07 -13.73 -5.77
C THR A 60 1.10 -14.52 -6.56
N ALA A 61 2.29 -14.77 -6.00
CA ALA A 61 3.33 -15.58 -6.63
C ALA A 61 2.84 -17.02 -6.80
N ASN A 62 2.18 -17.60 -5.79
CA ASN A 62 1.58 -18.92 -5.87
C ASN A 62 0.59 -19.03 -7.03
N LEU A 63 -0.29 -18.04 -7.22
CA LEU A 63 -1.20 -18.00 -8.36
C LEU A 63 -0.45 -18.10 -9.70
N PHE A 64 0.68 -17.40 -9.86
CA PHE A 64 1.50 -17.50 -11.06
C PHE A 64 2.15 -18.87 -11.23
N THR A 65 2.58 -19.51 -10.14
CA THR A 65 3.13 -20.87 -10.20
C THR A 65 2.12 -21.90 -10.72
N GLN A 66 0.82 -21.66 -10.54
CA GLN A 66 -0.24 -22.57 -11.00
C GLN A 66 -0.44 -22.56 -12.52
N PHE A 67 0.17 -21.62 -13.26
CA PHE A 67 0.12 -21.62 -14.74
C PHE A 67 1.02 -22.67 -15.38
N VAL A 68 1.84 -23.36 -14.60
CA VAL A 68 2.71 -24.44 -15.05
C VAL A 68 2.54 -25.66 -14.16
N SER A 69 2.64 -26.86 -14.76
CA SER A 69 2.66 -28.11 -13.99
C SER A 69 4.08 -28.65 -13.75
N ASP A 70 5.06 -28.16 -14.51
CA ASP A 70 6.47 -28.53 -14.37
C ASP A 70 7.14 -27.67 -13.28
N PRO A 71 7.62 -28.26 -12.17
CA PRO A 71 8.34 -27.54 -11.12
C PRO A 71 9.55 -26.76 -11.61
N ALA A 72 10.20 -27.19 -12.71
CA ALA A 72 11.35 -26.48 -13.28
C ALA A 72 10.99 -25.08 -13.83
N LEU A 73 9.71 -24.83 -14.13
CA LEU A 73 9.21 -23.56 -14.67
C LEU A 73 8.66 -22.62 -13.58
N VAL A 74 8.59 -23.05 -12.33
CA VAL A 74 8.01 -22.28 -11.22
C VAL A 74 8.74 -20.96 -11.00
N ALA A 75 10.08 -21.00 -10.91
CA ALA A 75 10.90 -19.79 -10.75
C ALA A 75 10.63 -18.77 -11.86
N LYS A 76 10.55 -19.25 -13.10
CA LYS A 76 10.25 -18.42 -14.27
C LYS A 76 8.89 -17.72 -14.15
N MET A 77 7.86 -18.41 -13.64
CA MET A 77 6.52 -17.81 -13.45
C MET A 77 6.52 -16.70 -12.38
N VAL A 78 7.26 -16.87 -11.29
CA VAL A 78 7.41 -15.83 -10.27
C VAL A 78 8.21 -14.65 -10.81
N ASN A 79 9.28 -14.88 -11.57
CA ASN A 79 10.03 -13.80 -12.22
C ASN A 79 9.17 -13.04 -13.24
N TYR A 80 8.29 -13.72 -14.00
CA TYR A 80 7.31 -13.06 -14.86
C TYR A 80 6.32 -12.19 -14.07
N MET A 81 5.88 -12.65 -12.90
CA MET A 81 5.04 -11.82 -12.02
C MET A 81 5.77 -10.51 -11.67
N SER A 82 7.03 -10.60 -11.20
CA SER A 82 7.84 -9.41 -10.89
C SER A 82 8.02 -8.48 -12.08
N ALA A 83 8.29 -9.03 -13.27
CA ALA A 83 8.41 -8.25 -14.50
C ALA A 83 7.13 -7.47 -14.83
N LEU A 84 5.96 -8.10 -14.66
CA LEU A 84 4.67 -7.45 -14.89
C LEU A 84 4.34 -6.39 -13.83
N MET A 85 4.63 -6.66 -12.54
CA MET A 85 4.45 -5.67 -11.46
C MET A 85 5.36 -4.47 -11.68
N SER A 86 6.60 -4.69 -12.12
CA SER A 86 7.55 -3.62 -12.47
C SER A 86 7.09 -2.83 -13.69
N GLY A 87 6.57 -3.50 -14.73
CA GLY A 87 5.91 -2.82 -15.84
C GLY A 87 4.75 -1.94 -15.38
N ALA A 88 3.92 -2.41 -14.44
CA ALA A 88 2.84 -1.64 -13.84
C ALA A 88 3.36 -0.45 -13.00
N CYS A 89 4.50 -0.61 -12.32
CA CYS A 89 5.19 0.52 -11.67
C CYS A 89 5.53 1.63 -12.70
N ILE A 90 6.09 1.26 -13.86
CA ILE A 90 6.42 2.21 -14.94
C ILE A 90 5.16 2.91 -15.47
N LEU A 91 4.03 2.21 -15.60
CA LEU A 91 2.74 2.80 -16.00
C LEU A 91 2.31 3.94 -15.07
N PHE A 92 2.32 3.68 -13.76
CA PHE A 92 1.90 4.66 -12.76
C PHE A 92 2.92 5.78 -12.57
N LEU A 93 4.21 5.48 -12.75
CA LEU A 93 5.25 6.50 -12.81
C LEU A 93 5.03 7.44 -13.98
N PHE A 94 4.77 6.91 -15.18
CA PHE A 94 4.42 7.70 -16.36
C PHE A 94 3.25 8.64 -16.06
N TRP A 95 2.13 8.10 -15.54
CA TRP A 95 0.97 8.94 -15.25
C TRP A 95 1.19 9.94 -14.11
N SER A 96 2.08 9.65 -13.16
CA SER A 96 2.46 10.62 -12.12
C SER A 96 3.26 11.77 -12.70
N ILE A 97 4.24 11.48 -13.57
CA ILE A 97 5.02 12.51 -14.26
C ILE A 97 4.13 13.36 -15.16
N THR A 98 3.26 12.75 -15.98
CA THR A 98 2.36 13.53 -16.85
C THR A 98 1.39 14.39 -16.05
N HIS A 99 0.88 13.90 -14.91
CA HIS A 99 0.05 14.72 -14.01
C HIS A 99 0.78 15.96 -13.52
N LEU A 100 2.01 15.81 -13.03
CA LEU A 100 2.81 16.91 -12.49
C LEU A 100 3.21 17.90 -13.59
N VAL A 101 3.70 17.41 -14.74
CA VAL A 101 4.10 18.28 -15.85
C VAL A 101 2.90 19.02 -16.45
N ARG A 102 1.73 18.37 -16.56
CA ARG A 102 0.49 19.02 -16.96
C ARG A 102 0.20 20.23 -16.07
N LYS A 103 0.31 20.07 -14.74
CA LYS A 103 0.04 21.14 -13.77
C LYS A 103 1.01 22.32 -13.91
N LEU A 104 2.23 22.07 -14.36
CA LEU A 104 3.26 23.10 -14.55
C LEU A 104 3.10 23.85 -15.89
N VAL A 105 2.71 23.16 -16.95
CA VAL A 105 2.80 23.66 -18.33
C VAL A 105 1.44 24.08 -18.90
N ILE A 106 0.34 23.52 -18.38
CA ILE A 106 -1.03 23.81 -18.86
C ILE A 106 -1.74 24.73 -17.88
N THR A 107 -1.95 25.97 -18.30
CA THR A 107 -2.69 26.99 -17.55
C THR A 107 -4.18 27.04 -17.91
N ASP A 108 -4.54 26.68 -19.16
CA ASP A 108 -5.91 26.57 -19.65
C ASP A 108 -6.20 25.13 -20.10
N GLU A 109 -6.97 24.40 -19.28
CA GLU A 109 -7.36 23.01 -19.56
C GLU A 109 -8.36 22.87 -20.73
N THR A 110 -9.00 23.98 -21.14
CA THR A 110 -9.95 24.00 -22.26
C THR A 110 -9.23 24.03 -23.61
N ASN A 111 -8.08 24.72 -23.69
CA ASN A 111 -7.32 24.92 -24.93
C ASN A 111 -5.88 24.38 -24.83
N ILE A 112 -5.74 23.06 -24.73
CA ILE A 112 -4.43 22.40 -24.72
C ILE A 112 -3.83 22.42 -26.13
N THR A 113 -2.70 23.11 -26.30
CA THR A 113 -1.98 23.14 -27.59
C THR A 113 -1.26 21.82 -27.86
N ARG A 114 -0.97 21.53 -29.14
CA ARG A 114 -0.19 20.35 -29.53
C ARG A 114 1.21 20.34 -28.90
N GLY A 115 1.86 21.50 -28.81
CA GLY A 115 3.17 21.65 -28.17
C GLY A 115 3.12 21.23 -26.70
N GLN A 116 2.16 21.74 -25.93
CA GLN A 116 1.98 21.37 -24.52
C GLN A 116 1.68 19.87 -24.36
N LEU A 117 0.84 19.30 -25.23
CA LEU A 117 0.56 17.87 -25.20
C LEU A 117 1.83 17.04 -25.42
N ILE A 118 2.65 17.41 -26.41
CA ILE A 118 3.94 16.75 -26.69
C ILE A 118 4.89 16.91 -25.50
N THR A 119 4.98 18.10 -24.90
CA THR A 119 5.81 18.32 -23.70
C THR A 119 5.40 17.41 -22.56
N VAL A 120 4.10 17.33 -22.24
CA VAL A 120 3.61 16.49 -21.15
C VAL A 120 3.87 15.00 -21.43
N MET A 121 3.48 14.51 -22.61
CA MET A 121 3.67 13.10 -22.98
C MET A 121 5.15 12.73 -23.10
N GLY A 122 5.96 13.62 -23.68
CA GLY A 122 7.40 13.45 -23.85
C GLY A 122 8.13 13.39 -22.51
N SER A 123 7.82 14.30 -21.58
CA SER A 123 8.39 14.25 -20.23
C SER A 123 7.99 12.96 -19.49
N GLY A 124 6.73 12.54 -19.60
CA GLY A 124 6.26 11.28 -19.05
C GLY A 124 7.03 10.07 -19.60
N LEU A 125 7.13 9.97 -20.93
CA LEU A 125 7.82 8.88 -21.62
C LEU A 125 9.30 8.84 -21.25
N VAL A 126 10.01 9.97 -21.36
CA VAL A 126 11.45 10.05 -21.08
C VAL A 126 11.72 9.71 -19.62
N GLY A 127 10.98 10.28 -18.67
CA GLY A 127 11.21 10.01 -17.26
C GLY A 127 10.88 8.58 -16.85
N ALA A 128 9.75 8.03 -17.34
CA ALA A 128 9.37 6.65 -17.03
C ALA A 128 10.33 5.63 -17.66
N LEU A 129 10.72 5.81 -18.92
CA LEU A 129 11.65 4.91 -19.61
C LEU A 129 13.09 5.05 -19.11
N ALA A 130 13.50 6.25 -18.67
CA ALA A 130 14.80 6.40 -18.01
C ALA A 130 14.87 5.56 -16.73
N TYR A 131 13.78 5.48 -15.96
CA TYR A 131 13.70 4.59 -14.81
C TYR A 131 13.62 3.11 -15.24
N THR A 132 12.89 2.81 -16.33
CA THR A 132 12.80 1.45 -16.89
C THR A 132 14.18 0.85 -17.15
N PHE A 133 15.08 1.65 -17.72
CA PHE A 133 16.43 1.23 -18.11
C PHE A 133 17.50 1.58 -17.07
N SER A 134 17.10 1.94 -15.84
CA SER A 134 18.05 2.15 -14.75
C SER A 134 18.50 0.81 -14.16
N ASP A 135 19.80 0.68 -13.90
CA ASP A 135 20.45 -0.58 -13.50
C ASP A 135 19.79 -1.23 -12.29
N THR A 136 19.66 -0.47 -11.19
CA THR A 136 19.07 -0.97 -9.93
C THR A 136 17.61 -1.39 -10.08
N PHE A 137 16.80 -0.62 -10.82
CA PHE A 137 15.39 -0.98 -10.99
C PHE A 137 15.22 -2.16 -11.94
N TRP A 138 15.98 -2.20 -13.04
CA TRP A 138 15.94 -3.32 -13.98
C TRP A 138 16.35 -4.62 -13.28
N PHE A 139 17.48 -4.62 -12.56
CA PHE A 139 17.95 -5.80 -11.83
C PHE A 139 16.87 -6.39 -10.94
N SER A 140 16.20 -5.56 -10.15
CA SER A 140 15.09 -6.00 -9.29
C SER A 140 13.81 -6.37 -10.05
N ALA A 141 13.58 -5.79 -11.23
CA ALA A 141 12.38 -6.04 -12.02
C ALA A 141 12.33 -7.45 -12.64
N VAL A 142 13.50 -8.07 -12.85
CA VAL A 142 13.64 -9.34 -13.56
C VAL A 142 13.72 -10.58 -12.66
N GLU A 143 13.65 -10.37 -11.34
CA GLU A 143 13.79 -11.43 -10.34
C GLU A 143 12.58 -11.51 -9.38
N GLY A 144 12.38 -12.70 -8.81
CA GLY A 144 11.25 -13.08 -7.97
C GLY A 144 11.32 -12.52 -6.55
N GLU A 145 11.47 -11.20 -6.39
CA GLU A 145 11.58 -10.53 -5.10
C GLU A 145 10.42 -9.55 -4.83
N VAL A 146 10.23 -9.19 -3.56
CA VAL A 146 9.17 -8.29 -3.08
C VAL A 146 9.26 -6.85 -3.59
N TYR A 147 10.44 -6.40 -4.04
CA TYR A 147 10.67 -5.00 -4.42
C TYR A 147 9.92 -4.57 -5.68
N ALA A 148 9.78 -5.45 -6.68
CA ALA A 148 8.97 -5.18 -7.87
C ALA A 148 7.52 -4.82 -7.50
N TYR A 149 6.94 -5.65 -6.63
CA TYR A 149 5.58 -5.50 -6.13
C TYR A 149 5.44 -4.28 -5.20
N SER A 150 6.43 -4.06 -4.32
CA SER A 150 6.51 -2.87 -3.45
C SER A 150 6.59 -1.57 -4.25
N SER A 151 7.38 -1.55 -5.33
CA SER A 151 7.53 -0.39 -6.21
C SER A 151 6.24 -0.11 -6.98
N MET A 152 5.53 -1.15 -7.43
CA MET A 152 4.20 -1.00 -8.01
C MET A 152 3.22 -0.35 -7.04
N PHE A 153 3.14 -0.84 -5.79
CA PHE A 153 2.28 -0.26 -4.75
C PHE A 153 2.61 1.21 -4.48
N THR A 154 3.90 1.53 -4.39
CA THR A 154 4.37 2.91 -4.20
C THR A 154 3.92 3.81 -5.35
N ALA A 155 4.11 3.35 -6.60
CA ALA A 155 3.74 4.12 -7.77
C ALA A 155 2.22 4.31 -7.91
N ILE A 156 1.42 3.26 -7.69
CA ILE A 156 -0.05 3.37 -7.75
C ILE A 156 -0.58 4.26 -6.63
N VAL A 157 -0.11 4.11 -5.39
CA VAL A 157 -0.57 4.92 -4.26
C VAL A 157 -0.23 6.40 -4.47
N PHE A 158 0.99 6.70 -4.93
CA PHE A 158 1.37 8.07 -5.26
C PHE A 158 0.54 8.63 -6.42
N TRP A 159 0.32 7.86 -7.48
CA TRP A 159 -0.55 8.26 -8.57
C TRP A 159 -2.01 8.51 -8.12
N LEU A 160 -2.52 7.70 -7.19
CA LEU A 160 -3.88 7.84 -6.66
C LEU A 160 -4.06 9.14 -5.87
N ILE A 161 -3.06 9.60 -5.12
CA ILE A 161 -3.20 10.89 -4.41
C ILE A 161 -3.21 12.07 -5.39
N LEU A 162 -2.47 11.96 -6.50
CA LEU A 162 -2.55 12.93 -7.59
C LEU A 162 -3.92 12.88 -8.29
N LYS A 163 -4.50 11.69 -8.45
CA LYS A 163 -5.88 11.55 -8.94
C LYS A 163 -6.92 12.13 -7.99
N TRP A 164 -6.74 11.97 -6.69
CA TRP A 164 -7.58 12.59 -5.68
C TRP A 164 -7.48 14.11 -5.75
N GLU A 165 -6.28 14.66 -5.92
CA GLU A 165 -6.03 16.10 -6.00
C GLU A 165 -6.89 16.79 -7.08
N ASP A 166 -7.00 16.17 -8.27
CA ASP A 166 -7.81 16.66 -9.41
C ASP A 166 -9.30 16.80 -9.07
N VAL A 167 -9.80 16.02 -8.11
CA VAL A 167 -11.22 15.94 -7.77
C VAL A 167 -11.51 16.26 -6.31
N ALA A 168 -10.54 16.78 -5.56
CA ALA A 168 -10.63 16.87 -4.10
C ALA A 168 -11.82 17.71 -3.61
N ASP A 169 -12.33 18.61 -4.45
CA ASP A 169 -13.46 19.51 -4.13
C ASP A 169 -14.81 18.98 -4.63
N GLN A 170 -14.83 17.79 -5.26
CA GLN A 170 -16.04 17.12 -5.72
C GLN A 170 -16.62 16.21 -4.62
N PRO A 171 -17.94 16.00 -4.58
CA PRO A 171 -18.55 14.99 -3.73
C PRO A 171 -17.94 13.61 -3.95
N HIS A 172 -17.77 12.84 -2.88
CA HIS A 172 -17.21 11.48 -2.88
C HIS A 172 -15.75 11.36 -3.35
N SER A 173 -14.97 12.45 -3.34
CA SER A 173 -13.54 12.41 -3.65
C SER A 173 -12.77 11.52 -2.66
N ASP A 174 -13.22 11.43 -1.41
CA ASP A 174 -12.62 10.63 -0.33
C ASP A 174 -12.49 9.13 -0.64
N ARG A 175 -13.24 8.60 -1.61
CA ARG A 175 -13.08 7.21 -2.09
C ARG A 175 -11.63 6.90 -2.50
N TRP A 176 -10.92 7.89 -3.02
CA TRP A 176 -9.52 7.75 -3.40
C TRP A 176 -8.61 7.64 -2.18
N ILE A 177 -8.89 8.39 -1.11
CA ILE A 177 -8.17 8.29 0.17
C ILE A 177 -8.41 6.92 0.80
N ILE A 178 -9.64 6.42 0.76
CA ILE A 178 -9.97 5.07 1.24
C ILE A 178 -9.22 4.01 0.44
N LEU A 179 -9.16 4.14 -0.90
CA LEU A 179 -8.40 3.22 -1.75
C LEU A 179 -6.90 3.29 -1.46
N ILE A 180 -6.34 4.49 -1.23
CA ILE A 180 -4.95 4.67 -0.81
C ILE A 180 -4.69 3.96 0.52
N ALA A 181 -5.56 4.12 1.51
CA ALA A 181 -5.42 3.46 2.81
C ALA A 181 -5.48 1.93 2.66
N TYR A 182 -6.41 1.42 1.85
CA TYR A 182 -6.53 -0.01 1.55
C TYR A 182 -5.27 -0.57 0.88
N LEU A 183 -4.79 0.05 -0.19
CA LEU A 183 -3.59 -0.40 -0.89
C LEU A 183 -2.33 -0.26 -0.03
N THR A 184 -2.27 0.77 0.83
CA THR A 184 -1.18 0.93 1.80
C THR A 184 -1.19 -0.19 2.82
N GLY A 185 -2.35 -0.55 3.38
CA GLY A 185 -2.49 -1.71 4.26
C GLY A 185 -2.14 -3.01 3.56
N LEU A 186 -2.63 -3.22 2.33
CA LEU A 186 -2.33 -4.41 1.53
C LEU A 186 -0.84 -4.54 1.22
N SER A 187 -0.15 -3.43 0.97
CA SER A 187 1.28 -3.39 0.69
C SER A 187 2.14 -3.88 1.86
N ILE A 188 1.65 -3.79 3.11
CA ILE A 188 2.35 -4.35 4.28
C ILE A 188 2.48 -5.87 4.15
N GLY A 189 1.51 -6.54 3.50
CA GLY A 189 1.59 -7.95 3.15
C GLY A 189 2.60 -8.28 2.05
N VAL A 190 3.30 -7.29 1.51
CA VAL A 190 4.38 -7.44 0.51
C VAL A 190 5.69 -6.94 1.10
N HIS A 191 5.75 -5.65 1.42
CA HIS A 191 6.92 -4.97 1.94
C HIS A 191 6.54 -3.62 2.57
N LEU A 192 7.23 -3.21 3.64
CA LEU A 192 6.87 -2.01 4.42
C LEU A 192 7.23 -0.67 3.72
N LEU A 193 8.01 -0.71 2.64
CA LEU A 193 8.58 0.48 1.99
C LEU A 193 7.51 1.45 1.48
N ASN A 194 6.34 0.96 1.05
CA ASN A 194 5.25 1.83 0.59
C ASN A 194 4.76 2.83 1.66
N LEU A 195 4.97 2.55 2.96
CA LEU A 195 4.68 3.51 4.03
C LEU A 195 5.48 4.81 3.91
N LEU A 196 6.64 4.78 3.24
CA LEU A 196 7.44 5.97 2.95
C LEU A 196 6.78 6.90 1.91
N CYS A 197 5.69 6.48 1.26
CA CYS A 197 4.87 7.35 0.43
C CYS A 197 3.97 8.29 1.25
N LEU A 198 3.68 7.95 2.52
CA LEU A 198 2.78 8.73 3.39
C LEU A 198 3.17 10.21 3.54
N PRO A 199 4.45 10.59 3.73
CA PRO A 199 4.86 11.99 3.76
C PRO A 199 4.51 12.75 2.49
N ALA A 200 4.71 12.15 1.31
CA ALA A 200 4.38 12.77 0.05
C ALA A 200 2.85 12.93 -0.11
N ILE A 201 2.07 11.91 0.26
CA ILE A 201 0.61 11.94 0.24
C ILE A 201 0.07 13.04 1.16
N VAL A 202 0.58 13.13 2.38
CA VAL A 202 0.18 14.14 3.37
C VAL A 202 0.52 15.54 2.87
N LEU A 203 1.67 15.73 2.20
CA LEU A 203 2.00 17.01 1.58
C LEU A 203 1.04 17.37 0.45
N VAL A 204 0.74 16.45 -0.47
CA VAL A 204 -0.24 16.71 -1.55
C VAL A 204 -1.60 17.08 -0.96
N TYR A 205 -2.03 16.38 0.08
CA TYR A 205 -3.26 16.70 0.81
C TYR A 205 -3.21 18.11 1.43
N TYR A 206 -2.14 18.42 2.16
CA TYR A 206 -1.95 19.71 2.84
C TYR A 206 -1.98 20.88 1.84
N TYR A 207 -1.20 20.81 0.77
CA TYR A 207 -1.16 21.87 -0.24
C TYR A 207 -2.49 22.03 -1.00
N LYS A 208 -3.29 20.96 -1.11
CA LYS A 208 -4.59 21.04 -1.77
C LYS A 208 -5.69 21.57 -0.86
N LYS A 209 -5.68 21.25 0.44
CA LYS A 209 -6.77 21.59 1.38
C LYS A 209 -6.51 22.79 2.27
N VAL A 210 -5.27 23.28 2.38
CA VAL A 210 -4.94 24.43 3.23
C VAL A 210 -4.68 25.68 2.38
N PRO A 211 -5.62 26.66 2.38
CA PRO A 211 -5.38 27.96 1.75
C PRO A 211 -4.19 28.66 2.40
N GLY A 212 -3.26 29.19 1.59
CA GLY A 212 -2.07 29.87 2.11
C GLY A 212 -1.00 28.92 2.68
N ALA A 213 -0.96 27.67 2.20
CA ALA A 213 0.06 26.69 2.55
C ALA A 213 1.48 27.30 2.46
N ASN A 214 2.23 27.20 3.56
CA ASN A 214 3.57 27.76 3.71
C ASN A 214 4.56 26.70 4.22
N ALA A 215 5.85 27.05 4.22
CA ALA A 215 6.93 26.17 4.62
C ALA A 215 6.80 25.65 6.07
N LYS A 216 6.32 26.49 7.00
CA LYS A 216 6.11 26.08 8.40
C LYS A 216 5.06 24.98 8.50
N GLY A 217 3.93 25.14 7.81
CA GLY A 217 2.90 24.10 7.80
C GLY A 217 3.33 22.85 7.03
N SER A 218 4.17 22.96 5.99
CA SER A 218 4.76 21.79 5.32
C SER A 218 5.66 20.99 6.27
N LEU A 219 6.48 21.65 7.10
CA LEU A 219 7.29 20.98 8.11
C LEU A 219 6.43 20.29 9.18
N LEU A 220 5.33 20.91 9.60
CA LEU A 220 4.38 20.29 10.54
C LEU A 220 3.66 19.09 9.92
N ALA A 221 3.27 19.19 8.65
CA ALA A 221 2.65 18.09 7.91
C ALA A 221 3.63 16.92 7.75
N LEU A 222 4.90 17.19 7.45
CA LEU A 222 5.96 16.19 7.43
C LEU A 222 6.15 15.53 8.80
N ALA A 223 6.28 16.32 9.88
CA ALA A 223 6.39 15.77 11.23
C ALA A 223 5.18 14.88 11.59
N GLY A 224 3.96 15.33 11.28
CA GLY A 224 2.74 14.54 11.49
C GLY A 224 2.72 13.24 10.67
N SER A 225 3.17 13.27 9.42
CA SER A 225 3.29 12.06 8.60
C SER A 225 4.33 11.07 9.13
N MET A 226 5.43 11.54 9.71
CA MET A 226 6.41 10.65 10.37
C MET A 226 5.81 9.98 11.61
N VAL A 227 4.98 10.71 12.38
CA VAL A 227 4.21 10.12 13.48
C VAL A 227 3.23 9.07 12.96
N LEU A 228 2.55 9.34 11.84
CA LEU A 228 1.65 8.37 11.21
C LEU A 228 2.40 7.10 10.77
N VAL A 229 3.56 7.24 10.11
CA VAL A 229 4.43 6.11 9.73
C VAL A 229 4.82 5.30 10.97
N ALA A 230 5.25 5.97 12.04
CA ALA A 230 5.61 5.30 13.29
C ALA A 230 4.40 4.58 13.93
N ALA A 231 3.21 5.19 13.93
CA ALA A 231 2.00 4.57 14.45
C ALA A 231 1.62 3.29 13.69
N VAL A 232 1.81 3.26 12.37
CA VAL A 232 1.58 2.05 11.57
C VAL A 232 2.65 1.00 11.86
N LEU A 233 3.94 1.36 11.77
CA LEU A 233 5.07 0.43 11.92
C LEU A 233 5.18 -0.17 13.32
N TYR A 234 5.02 0.65 14.35
CA TYR A 234 5.25 0.25 15.75
C TYR A 234 3.96 0.00 16.53
N GLY A 235 2.82 0.46 16.02
CA GLY A 235 1.51 0.24 16.62
C GLY A 235 0.74 -0.85 15.89
N ILE A 236 0.25 -0.57 14.68
CA ILE A 236 -0.69 -1.45 13.97
C ILE A 236 -0.05 -2.80 13.62
N VAL A 237 1.10 -2.81 12.94
CA VAL A 237 1.73 -4.04 12.42
C VAL A 237 2.03 -5.05 13.56
N PRO A 238 2.78 -4.69 14.61
CA PRO A 238 3.02 -5.60 15.73
C PRO A 238 1.79 -5.76 16.64
N GLY A 239 0.92 -4.76 16.72
CA GLY A 239 -0.27 -4.77 17.56
C GLY A 239 -1.26 -5.85 17.17
N VAL A 240 -1.58 -5.96 15.88
CA VAL A 240 -2.50 -6.98 15.35
C VAL A 240 -1.98 -8.39 15.66
N VAL A 241 -0.68 -8.61 15.49
CA VAL A 241 -0.04 -9.91 15.78
C VAL A 241 -0.06 -10.20 17.28
N LYS A 242 0.20 -9.19 18.12
CA LYS A 242 0.22 -9.32 19.58
C LYS A 242 -1.15 -9.69 20.15
N VAL A 243 -2.19 -8.96 19.76
CA VAL A 243 -3.56 -9.24 20.23
C VAL A 243 -4.02 -10.60 19.71
N GLY A 244 -3.75 -10.93 18.44
CA GLY A 244 -4.02 -12.27 17.91
C GLY A 244 -3.31 -13.38 18.70
N GLY A 245 -2.05 -13.17 19.10
CA GLY A 245 -1.31 -14.08 19.95
C GLY A 245 -1.92 -14.26 21.34
N TRP A 246 -2.47 -13.20 21.96
CA TRP A 246 -3.18 -13.31 23.23
C TRP A 246 -4.44 -14.17 23.12
N PHE A 247 -5.21 -14.01 22.04
CA PHE A 247 -6.35 -14.86 21.76
C PHE A 247 -5.91 -16.31 21.54
N GLU A 248 -4.87 -16.55 20.76
CA GLU A 248 -4.35 -17.90 20.54
C GLU A 248 -3.94 -18.59 21.85
N LEU A 249 -3.20 -17.90 22.71
CA LEU A 249 -2.79 -18.43 24.01
C LEU A 249 -3.99 -18.67 24.94
N LEU A 250 -5.01 -17.81 24.93
CA LEU A 250 -6.22 -17.99 25.72
C LEU A 250 -6.96 -19.27 25.29
N PHE A 251 -7.23 -19.42 23.98
CA PHE A 251 -8.03 -20.53 23.48
C PHE A 251 -7.28 -21.86 23.54
N VAL A 252 -5.99 -21.89 23.21
CA VAL A 252 -5.21 -23.12 23.20
C VAL A 252 -4.78 -23.51 24.62
N ASN A 253 -4.12 -22.61 25.35
CA ASN A 253 -3.50 -22.99 26.63
C ASN A 253 -4.49 -22.98 27.80
N SER A 254 -5.49 -22.09 27.78
CA SER A 254 -6.44 -21.97 28.90
C SER A 254 -7.72 -22.75 28.66
N LEU A 255 -8.23 -22.77 27.42
CA LEU A 255 -9.47 -23.48 27.06
C LEU A 255 -9.24 -24.86 26.44
N GLY A 256 -8.00 -25.25 26.15
CA GLY A 256 -7.66 -26.57 25.63
C GLY A 256 -8.13 -26.83 24.18
N MET A 257 -8.35 -25.77 23.39
CA MET A 257 -8.81 -25.89 22.00
C MET A 257 -7.65 -26.17 21.02
N PRO A 258 -7.93 -26.67 19.80
CA PRO A 258 -6.91 -26.89 18.79
C PRO A 258 -6.19 -25.60 18.35
N PHE A 259 -4.97 -25.75 17.84
CA PHE A 259 -4.20 -24.64 17.25
C PHE A 259 -4.99 -23.87 16.19
N ASN A 260 -4.70 -22.57 16.09
CA ASN A 260 -5.32 -21.54 15.25
C ASN A 260 -6.75 -21.14 15.64
N THR A 261 -7.37 -21.81 16.63
CA THR A 261 -8.75 -21.47 17.05
C THR A 261 -8.84 -20.04 17.58
N GLY A 262 -7.86 -19.60 18.39
CA GLY A 262 -7.88 -18.26 18.97
C GLY A 262 -7.66 -17.19 17.91
N VAL A 263 -6.74 -17.42 16.96
CA VAL A 263 -6.54 -16.51 15.82
C VAL A 263 -7.81 -16.39 14.97
N ILE A 264 -8.50 -17.49 14.67
CA ILE A 264 -9.76 -17.46 13.90
C ILE A 264 -10.83 -16.62 14.62
N VAL A 265 -10.99 -16.82 15.92
CA VAL A 265 -11.94 -16.04 16.73
C VAL A 265 -11.55 -14.56 16.76
N TYR A 266 -10.27 -14.27 16.95
CA TYR A 266 -9.75 -12.90 16.93
C TYR A 266 -10.03 -12.20 15.60
N VAL A 267 -9.76 -12.85 14.46
CA VAL A 267 -10.04 -12.28 13.12
C VAL A 267 -11.53 -12.02 12.95
N ALA A 268 -12.39 -12.93 13.38
CA ALA A 268 -13.84 -12.75 13.32
C ALA A 268 -14.31 -11.55 14.17
N LEU A 269 -13.78 -11.40 15.39
CA LEU A 269 -14.11 -10.29 16.28
C LEU A 269 -13.54 -8.95 15.79
N LEU A 270 -12.33 -8.95 15.23
CA LEU A 270 -11.73 -7.77 14.62
C LEU A 270 -12.57 -7.32 13.42
N ALA A 271 -12.98 -8.24 12.54
CA ALA A 271 -13.86 -7.95 11.43
C ALA A 271 -15.22 -7.40 11.91
N ALA A 272 -15.82 -8.01 12.94
CA ALA A 272 -17.06 -7.52 13.53
C ALA A 272 -16.92 -6.11 14.13
N ALA A 273 -15.81 -5.82 14.82
CA ALA A 273 -15.53 -4.50 15.37
C ALA A 273 -15.39 -3.44 14.26
N ILE A 274 -14.67 -3.75 13.18
CA ILE A 274 -14.51 -2.85 12.03
C ILE A 274 -15.85 -2.63 11.32
N ILE A 275 -16.62 -3.70 11.04
CA ILE A 275 -17.94 -3.60 10.40
C ILE A 275 -18.88 -2.76 11.26
N TRP A 276 -18.87 -2.95 12.58
CA TRP A 276 -19.67 -2.16 13.51
C TRP A 276 -19.22 -0.69 13.52
N GLY A 277 -17.91 -0.42 13.52
CA GLY A 277 -17.33 0.91 13.41
C GLY A 277 -17.80 1.65 12.17
N ILE A 278 -17.76 0.99 11.01
CA ILE A 278 -18.22 1.54 9.72
C ILE A 278 -19.74 1.77 9.76
N TYR A 279 -20.52 0.79 10.24
CA TYR A 279 -21.97 0.90 10.31
C TYR A 279 -22.44 2.07 11.18
N GLU A 280 -21.87 2.25 12.37
CA GLU A 280 -22.23 3.37 13.24
C GLU A 280 -21.77 4.71 12.66
N SER A 281 -20.59 4.75 12.03
CA SER A 281 -20.07 5.97 11.38
C SER A 281 -20.88 6.38 10.16
N TYR A 282 -21.54 5.43 9.49
CA TYR A 282 -22.41 5.71 8.34
C TYR A 282 -23.82 6.13 8.76
N ASN A 283 -24.39 5.50 9.78
CA ASN A 283 -25.77 5.79 10.21
C ASN A 283 -25.88 6.99 11.14
N GLU A 284 -24.81 7.33 11.86
CA GLU A 284 -24.70 8.49 12.75
C GLU A 284 -25.83 8.62 13.80
N LYS A 285 -26.44 7.50 14.21
CA LYS A 285 -27.60 7.50 15.12
C LYS A 285 -27.24 7.79 16.58
N SER A 286 -26.03 7.44 17.01
CA SER A 286 -25.60 7.61 18.40
C SER A 286 -24.11 7.86 18.48
N ARG A 287 -23.74 9.04 18.99
CA ARG A 287 -22.34 9.40 19.21
C ARG A 287 -21.64 8.42 20.14
N THR A 288 -22.32 7.97 21.19
CA THR A 288 -21.79 6.98 22.13
C THR A 288 -21.43 5.66 21.44
N ARG A 289 -22.29 5.16 20.55
CA ARG A 289 -22.04 3.90 19.82
C ARG A 289 -20.89 4.04 18.82
N MET A 290 -20.80 5.18 18.13
CA MET A 290 -19.66 5.50 17.25
C MET A 290 -18.34 5.52 18.02
N ASN A 291 -18.31 6.20 19.18
CA ASN A 291 -17.13 6.29 20.00
C ASN A 291 -16.72 4.91 20.56
N LEU A 292 -17.68 4.10 21.02
CA LEU A 292 -17.42 2.75 21.53
C LEU A 292 -16.88 1.82 20.44
N SER A 293 -17.48 1.82 19.25
CA SER A 293 -17.04 0.96 18.15
C SER A 293 -15.65 1.37 17.63
N PHE A 294 -15.36 2.68 17.60
CA PHE A 294 -14.02 3.18 17.30
C PHE A 294 -12.99 2.78 18.36
N LEU A 295 -13.30 2.96 19.64
CA LEU A 295 -12.41 2.58 20.74
C LEU A 295 -12.10 1.07 20.74
N LEU A 296 -13.13 0.24 20.51
CA LEU A 296 -12.98 -1.21 20.37
C LEU A 296 -12.11 -1.58 19.17
N THR A 297 -12.29 -0.91 18.03
CA THR A 297 -11.47 -1.16 16.84
C THR A 297 -10.00 -0.84 17.11
N ILE A 298 -9.71 0.31 17.75
CA ILE A 298 -8.34 0.69 18.13
C ILE A 298 -7.73 -0.34 19.10
N ALA A 299 -8.49 -0.81 20.08
CA ALA A 299 -8.05 -1.86 21.00
C ALA A 299 -7.75 -3.18 20.25
N MET A 300 -8.65 -3.63 19.38
CA MET A 300 -8.50 -4.87 18.63
C MET A 300 -7.33 -4.81 17.62
N LEU A 301 -7.06 -3.65 17.01
CA LEU A 301 -5.88 -3.45 16.16
C LEU A 301 -4.55 -3.48 16.94
N GLY A 302 -4.61 -3.42 18.27
CA GLY A 302 -3.46 -3.54 19.14
C GLY A 302 -2.54 -2.32 19.21
N ILE A 303 -2.93 -1.19 18.58
CA ILE A 303 -2.18 0.08 18.56
C ILE A 303 -1.76 0.52 19.97
N PRO A 304 -2.63 0.46 21.01
CA PRO A 304 -2.30 0.93 22.35
C PRO A 304 -1.31 0.04 23.12
N PHE A 305 -1.18 -1.24 22.76
CA PHE A 305 -0.48 -2.24 23.58
C PHE A 305 1.03 -2.29 23.29
N TYR A 306 1.74 -1.21 23.62
CA TYR A 306 3.18 -1.11 23.42
C TYR A 306 4.00 -1.73 24.56
N GLY A 307 5.15 -2.35 24.26
CA GLY A 307 5.98 -3.03 25.27
C GLY A 307 5.69 -4.54 25.42
N HIS A 308 6.11 -5.15 26.54
CA HIS A 308 6.06 -6.60 26.74
C HIS A 308 5.41 -7.00 28.07
N GLY A 309 4.67 -8.11 28.08
CA GLY A 309 4.04 -8.64 29.29
C GLY A 309 2.99 -7.70 29.89
N ALA A 310 2.94 -7.62 31.22
CA ALA A 310 1.93 -6.84 31.93
C ALA A 310 2.02 -5.33 31.65
N SER A 311 3.21 -4.79 31.36
CA SER A 311 3.38 -3.36 31.06
C SER A 311 2.63 -2.97 29.79
N ALA A 312 2.60 -3.85 28.78
CA ALA A 312 1.85 -3.59 27.55
C ALA A 312 0.35 -3.44 27.79
N VAL A 313 -0.21 -4.28 28.66
CA VAL A 313 -1.63 -4.23 29.03
C VAL A 313 -1.93 -2.94 29.79
N ILE A 314 -1.09 -2.57 30.76
CA ILE A 314 -1.27 -1.35 31.55
C ILE A 314 -1.20 -0.11 30.65
N ILE A 315 -0.18 -0.01 29.80
CA ILE A 315 -0.03 1.09 28.84
C ILE A 315 -1.25 1.15 27.92
N GLY A 316 -1.70 0.00 27.40
CA GLY A 316 -2.87 -0.05 26.52
C GLY A 316 -4.15 0.42 27.20
N ILE A 317 -4.39 0.01 28.45
CA ILE A 317 -5.55 0.49 29.24
C ILE A 317 -5.46 1.99 29.48
N LEU A 318 -4.29 2.53 29.81
CA LEU A 318 -4.11 3.97 30.00
C LEU A 318 -4.37 4.76 28.72
N VAL A 319 -3.79 4.32 27.59
CA VAL A 319 -3.97 4.97 26.28
C VAL A 319 -5.43 4.89 25.84
N LEU A 320 -6.09 3.74 26.00
CA LEU A 320 -7.52 3.60 25.71
C LEU A 320 -8.39 4.43 26.65
N GLY A 321 -8.01 4.57 27.92
CA GLY A 321 -8.69 5.43 28.90
C GLY A 321 -8.61 6.91 28.53
N VAL A 322 -7.42 7.38 28.12
CA VAL A 322 -7.23 8.75 27.60
C VAL A 322 -8.03 8.97 26.33
N LEU A 323 -8.01 8.01 25.39
CA LEU A 323 -8.79 8.10 24.17
C LEU A 323 -10.29 8.11 24.46
N ALA A 324 -10.78 7.29 25.39
CA ALA A 324 -12.16 7.30 25.83
C ALA A 324 -12.54 8.67 26.43
N ALA A 325 -11.73 9.22 27.33
CA ALA A 325 -11.98 10.54 27.93
C ALA A 325 -11.99 11.70 26.91
N TYR A 326 -11.32 11.54 25.77
CA TYR A 326 -11.39 12.50 24.67
C TYR A 326 -12.65 12.33 23.80
N LEU A 327 -13.13 11.08 23.65
CA LEU A 327 -14.25 10.77 22.78
C LEU A 327 -15.61 11.06 23.42
N PHE A 328 -15.78 10.76 24.70
CA PHE A 328 -17.03 10.88 25.48
C PHE A 328 -17.06 12.16 26.31
#